data_AF-A0A6P0RKA6-F1
#
_entry.id   AF-A0A6P0RKA6-F1
#
_cell.length_a   1.000
_cell.length_b   1.000
_cell.length_c   1.000
_cell.angle_alpha   90.00
_cell.angle_beta   90.00
_cell.angle_gamma   90.00
#
_symmetry.space_group_name_H-M   'P 1'
#
loop_
_entity.id
_entity.type
_entity.pdbx_description
1 polymer ?
#
loop_
_entity_poly.entity_id
_entity_poly.type
_entity_poly.pdbx_seq_one_letter_code
_entity_poly.pdbx_strand_id
1 'polypeptide(L)'
;GVHTCARQILENLIAREYKDGFNKFFDANNPDFCQAKILHTPTVLNLALDSEKLLSLCGAKLQEAGGTIVDETEFIKADIEPEKVVIYTQNLSTKTEQIFCGRLLIDAMGTASPIAWQLNGKRAFDSVCPTVGAVIDGGFEEGVWDSNYGDVLNSHGDISRGRQLIWELFPGADNELTFYLFHYHQVHPENPGSLLEMYEDFFTILPEYRRCDMEKLVWKKATFGYIPGHFSIRGSDRQVAFDRLVCIGDAASLQSPLVFTGFGSLVRNLPRLTELLDTALKYDLLDADNLNKIRAYQSNIAITWLFSKGMMVPTGKFLPPQKINSILNTFFGLLAESPPEVAETFIKDRADWWIFTKLALKAARQNPYLLLWILDFINFQEALLWTSSYINFTLFSLVSWLLGWFPSFARWIQPWLEPRYPSLWFWILANSYALTYNVGKPQMNFKLQKSFQSG
;
A
#
# COMPACT_ATOMS: atom_id res chain seq x y z
N GLY A 1 -27.89 1.62 -18.70
CA GLY A 1 -28.66 1.31 -17.48
C GLY A 1 -27.72 1.07 -16.31
N VAL A 2 -27.34 -0.19 -16.07
CA VAL A 2 -26.52 -0.58 -14.89
C VAL A 2 -25.12 0.04 -14.88
N HIS A 3 -24.42 0.05 -16.02
CA HIS A 3 -23.09 0.70 -16.13
C HIS A 3 -23.13 2.21 -15.90
N THR A 4 -24.22 2.86 -16.30
CA THR A 4 -24.44 4.31 -16.12
C THR A 4 -24.68 4.64 -14.63
N CYS A 5 -25.44 3.79 -13.93
CA CYS A 5 -25.70 3.93 -12.49
C CYS A 5 -24.44 3.66 -11.65
N ALA A 6 -23.65 2.63 -11.96
CA ALA A 6 -22.40 2.34 -11.24
C ALA A 6 -21.37 3.47 -11.39
N ARG A 7 -21.27 4.06 -12.58
CA ARG A 7 -20.39 5.21 -12.82
C ARG A 7 -20.81 6.44 -12.03
N GLN A 8 -22.11 6.76 -12.01
CA GLN A 8 -22.65 7.87 -11.22
C GLN A 8 -22.39 7.69 -9.71
N ILE A 9 -22.52 6.46 -9.21
CA ILE A 9 -22.18 6.15 -7.81
C ILE A 9 -20.71 6.45 -7.54
N LEU A 10 -19.80 6.01 -8.41
CA LEU A 10 -18.36 6.26 -8.25
C LEU A 10 -18.00 7.74 -8.34
N GLU A 11 -18.60 8.47 -9.29
CA GLU A 11 -18.40 9.91 -9.44
C GLU A 11 -18.84 10.68 -8.18
N ASN A 12 -19.93 10.24 -7.53
CA ASN A 12 -20.39 10.83 -6.27
C ASN A 12 -19.47 10.57 -5.06
N LEU A 13 -18.53 9.62 -5.15
CA LEU A 13 -17.54 9.36 -4.11
C LEU A 13 -16.29 10.23 -4.27
N ILE A 14 -16.08 10.84 -5.44
CA ILE A 14 -14.92 11.69 -5.69
C ILE A 14 -15.21 13.06 -5.06
N ALA A 15 -14.50 13.37 -3.99
CA ALA A 15 -14.54 14.68 -3.35
C ALA A 15 -13.84 15.74 -4.22
N ARG A 16 -12.72 15.35 -4.85
CA ARG A 16 -11.91 16.22 -5.70
C ARG A 16 -11.12 15.41 -6.71
N GLU A 17 -11.04 15.93 -7.93
CA GLU A 17 -10.02 15.57 -8.90
C GLU A 17 -9.17 16.81 -9.15
N TYR A 18 -7.87 16.75 -8.85
CA TYR A 18 -6.93 17.85 -9.13
C TYR A 18 -6.12 17.56 -10.40
N LYS A 19 -5.55 18.61 -11.01
CA LYS A 19 -4.97 18.57 -12.35
C LYS A 19 -3.61 17.88 -12.40
N ASP A 20 -2.73 18.16 -11.44
CA ASP A 20 -1.39 17.60 -11.45
C ASP A 20 -0.76 17.47 -10.06
N GLY A 21 0.04 16.44 -9.90
CA GLY A 21 0.77 16.12 -8.68
C GLY A 21 2.27 16.27 -8.90
N PHE A 22 2.95 16.95 -7.98
CA PHE A 22 4.38 17.23 -8.11
C PHE A 22 5.22 16.37 -7.17
N ASN A 23 6.35 15.90 -7.69
CA ASN A 23 7.36 15.21 -6.90
C ASN A 23 8.68 15.96 -7.04
N LYS A 24 9.21 16.45 -5.91
CA LYS A 24 10.45 17.22 -5.88
C LYS A 24 11.10 17.18 -4.51
N PHE A 25 12.37 16.83 -4.46
CA PHE A 25 13.12 16.80 -3.21
C PHE A 25 14.10 17.98 -3.17
N PHE A 26 14.26 18.58 -2.00
CA PHE A 26 15.18 19.68 -1.75
C PHE A 26 16.58 19.35 -2.30
N ASP A 27 17.14 20.22 -3.12
CA ASP A 27 18.41 19.96 -3.81
C ASP A 27 19.37 21.14 -3.86
N ALA A 28 19.12 22.19 -3.07
CA ALA A 28 20.00 23.36 -3.03
C ALA A 28 21.43 23.02 -2.57
N ASN A 29 21.60 21.96 -1.77
CA ASN A 29 22.89 21.45 -1.30
C ASN A 29 23.36 20.19 -2.06
N ASN A 30 22.61 19.73 -3.06
CA ASN A 30 22.99 18.56 -3.84
C ASN A 30 24.13 18.91 -4.81
N PRO A 31 25.03 17.95 -5.10
CA PRO A 31 25.89 18.05 -6.27
C PRO A 31 25.06 18.25 -7.55
N ASP A 32 25.58 19.01 -8.53
CA ASP A 32 24.85 19.34 -9.78
C ASP A 32 24.26 18.11 -10.50
N PHE A 33 24.99 16.99 -10.50
CA PHE A 33 24.54 15.74 -11.15
C PHE A 33 23.43 14.99 -10.38
N CYS A 34 23.14 15.42 -9.15
CA CYS A 34 22.07 14.93 -8.28
C CYS A 34 20.91 15.94 -8.16
N GLN A 35 20.91 17.02 -8.93
CA GLN A 35 19.76 17.91 -9.05
C GLN A 35 18.79 17.36 -10.11
N ALA A 36 17.51 17.62 -9.94
CA ALA A 36 16.48 17.08 -10.81
C ALA A 36 15.37 18.08 -11.14
N LYS A 37 14.75 17.90 -12.30
CA LYS A 37 13.51 18.62 -12.62
C LYS A 37 12.36 18.10 -11.75
N ILE A 38 11.31 18.90 -11.63
CA ILE A 38 10.06 18.47 -11.03
C ILE A 38 9.51 17.31 -11.85
N LEU A 39 9.14 16.22 -11.17
CA LEU A 39 8.40 15.13 -11.80
C LEU A 39 6.89 15.40 -11.66
N HIS A 40 6.23 15.50 -12.81
CA HIS A 40 4.78 15.67 -12.94
C HIS A 40 4.08 14.31 -13.01
N THR A 41 2.99 14.15 -12.27
CA THR A 41 2.23 12.89 -12.18
C THR A 41 0.72 13.14 -12.15
N PRO A 42 0.11 13.57 -13.27
CA PRO A 42 -1.27 14.07 -13.29
C PRO A 42 -2.34 13.03 -12.99
N THR A 43 -1.99 11.75 -13.05
CA THR A 43 -2.92 10.64 -12.83
C THR A 43 -2.53 9.77 -11.64
N VAL A 44 -1.59 10.22 -10.80
CA VAL A 44 -1.15 9.53 -9.59
C VAL A 44 -1.73 10.26 -8.39
N LEU A 45 -2.48 9.55 -7.56
CA LEU A 45 -3.12 10.12 -6.36
C LEU A 45 -3.94 11.39 -6.64
N ASN A 46 -4.43 11.56 -7.87
CA ASN A 46 -5.11 12.77 -8.33
C ASN A 46 -6.59 12.86 -7.91
N LEU A 47 -7.12 11.76 -7.37
CA LEU A 47 -8.51 11.63 -6.90
C LEU A 47 -8.54 11.55 -5.38
N ALA A 48 -9.13 12.55 -4.74
CA ALA A 48 -9.51 12.47 -3.34
C ALA A 48 -10.91 11.83 -3.23
N LEU A 49 -11.01 10.77 -2.44
CA LEU A 49 -12.26 10.08 -2.18
C LEU A 49 -12.85 10.52 -0.85
N ASP A 50 -14.17 10.72 -0.83
CA ASP A 50 -14.92 10.89 0.40
C ASP A 50 -14.99 9.54 1.13
N SER A 51 -14.14 9.37 2.14
CA SER A 51 -14.01 8.11 2.87
C SER A 51 -15.28 7.74 3.64
N GLU A 52 -16.02 8.72 4.15
CA GLU A 52 -17.24 8.47 4.91
C GLU A 52 -18.33 7.93 3.98
N LYS A 53 -18.56 8.60 2.84
CA LYS A 53 -19.50 8.11 1.83
C LYS A 53 -19.12 6.73 1.30
N LEU A 54 -17.83 6.50 1.06
CA LEU A 54 -17.35 5.20 0.60
C LEU A 54 -17.66 4.10 1.63
N LEU A 55 -17.34 4.32 2.90
CA LEU A 55 -17.60 3.35 3.97
C LEU A 55 -19.10 3.12 4.18
N SER A 56 -19.91 4.18 4.20
CA SER A 56 -21.38 4.06 4.31
C SER A 56 -21.96 3.28 3.14
N LEU A 57 -21.50 3.53 1.91
CA LEU A 57 -21.94 2.79 0.72
C LEU A 57 -21.55 1.32 0.81
N CYS A 58 -20.32 1.02 1.23
CA CYS A 58 -19.86 -0.36 1.44
C CYS A 58 -20.72 -1.08 2.48
N GLY A 59 -21.04 -0.42 3.61
CA GLY A 59 -21.91 -0.96 4.66
C GLY A 59 -23.34 -1.23 4.16
N ALA A 60 -23.93 -0.28 3.44
CA ALA A 60 -25.26 -0.45 2.84
C ALA A 60 -25.27 -1.64 1.86
N LYS A 61 -24.26 -1.76 1.00
CA LYS A 61 -24.13 -2.90 0.07
C LYS A 61 -23.98 -4.24 0.77
N LEU A 62 -23.25 -4.28 1.88
CA LEU A 62 -23.12 -5.49 2.69
C LEU A 62 -24.48 -5.89 3.28
N GLN A 63 -25.25 -4.94 3.82
CA GLN A 63 -26.58 -5.19 4.38
C GLN A 63 -27.61 -5.58 3.31
N GLU A 64 -27.60 -4.93 2.14
CA GLU A 64 -28.42 -5.31 0.98
C GLU A 64 -28.16 -6.75 0.52
N ALA A 65 -26.92 -7.22 0.68
CA ALA A 65 -26.53 -8.60 0.39
C ALA A 65 -26.87 -9.59 1.53
N GLY A 66 -27.55 -9.14 2.59
CA GLY A 66 -27.94 -9.95 3.75
C GLY A 66 -26.89 -10.04 4.85
N GLY A 67 -25.82 -9.23 4.79
CA GLY A 67 -24.82 -9.14 5.84
C GLY A 67 -25.30 -8.35 7.07
N THR A 68 -24.74 -8.69 8.23
CA THR A 68 -25.00 -7.98 9.49
C THR A 68 -23.76 -7.20 9.91
N ILE A 69 -23.95 -5.95 10.34
CA ILE A 69 -22.91 -5.12 10.95
C ILE A 69 -23.26 -4.99 12.43
N VAL A 70 -22.29 -5.29 13.29
CA VAL A 70 -22.42 -5.17 14.74
C VAL A 70 -21.36 -4.18 15.21
N ASP A 71 -21.74 -2.90 15.25
CA ASP A 71 -20.87 -1.81 15.66
C ASP A 71 -20.63 -1.81 17.18
N GLU A 72 -19.62 -1.05 17.61
CA GLU A 72 -19.21 -0.94 19.02
C GLU A 72 -18.91 -2.30 19.67
N THR A 73 -18.43 -3.26 18.88
CA THR A 73 -18.13 -4.62 19.35
C THR A 73 -16.66 -4.94 19.15
N GLU A 74 -15.96 -5.17 20.26
CA GLU A 74 -14.53 -5.44 20.30
C GLU A 74 -14.24 -6.94 20.22
N PHE A 75 -13.25 -7.31 19.40
CA PHE A 75 -12.75 -8.68 19.30
C PHE A 75 -11.96 -9.07 20.55
N ILE A 76 -12.30 -10.21 21.17
CA ILE A 76 -11.57 -10.74 22.33
C ILE A 76 -10.68 -11.91 21.92
N LYS A 77 -11.27 -12.93 21.28
CA LYS A 77 -10.54 -14.11 20.79
C LYS A 77 -11.34 -14.86 19.72
N ALA A 78 -10.66 -15.75 19.01
CA ALA A 78 -11.29 -16.75 18.15
C ALA A 78 -10.73 -18.13 18.47
N ASP A 79 -11.61 -19.12 18.60
CA ASP A 79 -11.26 -20.53 18.67
C ASP A 79 -11.49 -21.15 17.27
N ILE A 80 -10.45 -21.75 16.70
CA ILE A 80 -10.48 -22.39 15.38
C ILE A 80 -10.73 -23.89 15.57
N GLU A 81 -11.81 -24.40 14.99
CA GLU A 81 -12.18 -25.82 14.97
C GLU A 81 -12.14 -26.37 13.53
N PRO A 82 -12.12 -27.71 13.33
CA PRO A 82 -12.05 -28.30 11.99
C PRO A 82 -13.18 -27.87 11.04
N GLU A 83 -14.37 -27.56 11.56
CA GLU A 83 -15.57 -27.23 10.77
C GLU A 83 -16.10 -25.80 10.93
N LYS A 84 -15.54 -25.04 11.89
CA LYS A 84 -16.03 -23.69 12.21
C LYS A 84 -14.98 -22.85 12.92
N VAL A 85 -15.23 -21.56 12.96
CA VAL A 85 -14.59 -20.60 13.86
C VAL A 85 -15.62 -20.10 14.86
N VAL A 86 -15.24 -20.01 16.13
CA VAL A 86 -16.04 -19.42 17.21
C VAL A 86 -15.36 -18.12 17.64
N ILE A 87 -16.04 -17.00 17.45
CA ILE A 87 -15.52 -15.65 17.71
C ILE A 87 -16.19 -15.13 18.98
N TYR A 88 -15.38 -14.69 19.93
CA TYR A 88 -15.83 -14.09 21.18
C TYR A 88 -15.56 -12.59 21.09
N THR A 89 -16.60 -11.82 21.35
CA THR A 89 -16.55 -10.36 21.30
C THR A 89 -17.21 -9.77 22.53
N GLN A 90 -16.95 -8.49 22.80
CA GLN A 90 -17.62 -7.73 23.84
C GLN A 90 -18.19 -6.46 23.25
N ASN A 91 -19.47 -6.18 23.48
CA ASN A 91 -20.03 -4.88 23.14
C ASN A 91 -19.49 -3.83 24.13
N LEU A 92 -18.92 -2.76 23.59
CA LEU A 92 -18.25 -1.71 24.35
C LEU A 92 -19.22 -0.88 25.20
N SER A 93 -20.45 -0.71 24.74
CA SER A 93 -21.48 0.10 25.42
C SER A 93 -22.17 -0.66 26.55
N THR A 94 -22.59 -1.91 26.31
CA THR A 94 -23.33 -2.72 27.29
C THR A 94 -22.41 -3.60 28.14
N LYS A 95 -21.14 -3.77 27.76
CA LYS A 95 -20.18 -4.73 28.34
C LYS A 95 -20.65 -6.18 28.30
N THR A 96 -21.61 -6.51 27.42
CA THR A 96 -22.10 -7.87 27.25
C THR A 96 -21.22 -8.65 26.28
N GLU A 97 -20.91 -9.88 26.62
CA GLU A 97 -20.24 -10.81 25.71
C GLU A 97 -21.20 -11.27 24.61
N GLN A 98 -20.67 -11.41 23.41
CA GLN A 98 -21.36 -11.96 22.26
C GLN A 98 -20.49 -13.04 21.61
N ILE A 99 -21.13 -14.07 21.08
CA ILE A 99 -20.45 -15.18 20.42
C ILE A 99 -21.01 -15.33 19.02
N PHE A 100 -20.12 -15.35 18.04
CA PHE A 100 -20.45 -15.60 16.64
C PHE A 100 -19.80 -16.89 16.17
N CYS A 101 -20.49 -17.63 15.32
CA CYS A 101 -19.96 -18.83 14.69
C CYS A 101 -20.00 -18.67 13.17
N GLY A 102 -18.94 -19.10 12.50
CA GLY A 102 -18.85 -19.04 11.04
C GLY A 102 -17.97 -20.14 10.46
N ARG A 103 -17.91 -20.26 9.13
CA ARG A 103 -17.03 -21.20 8.43
C ARG A 103 -15.60 -20.67 8.26
N LEU A 104 -15.46 -19.34 8.21
CA LEU A 104 -14.23 -18.61 7.93
C LEU A 104 -14.24 -17.28 8.69
N LEU A 105 -13.12 -16.93 9.32
CA LEU A 105 -12.84 -15.60 9.86
C LEU A 105 -11.94 -14.83 8.90
N ILE A 106 -12.36 -13.63 8.53
CA ILE A 106 -11.54 -12.69 7.77
C ILE A 106 -11.03 -11.62 8.73
N ASP A 107 -9.74 -11.59 8.99
CA ASP A 107 -9.10 -10.58 9.82
C ASP A 107 -8.76 -9.34 8.98
N ALA A 108 -9.50 -8.26 9.25
CA ALA A 108 -9.32 -6.94 8.65
C ALA A 108 -9.10 -5.85 9.73
N MET A 109 -8.60 -6.21 10.91
CA MET A 109 -8.42 -5.29 12.05
C MET A 109 -7.24 -4.30 11.90
N GLY A 110 -6.57 -4.32 10.75
CA GLY A 110 -5.49 -3.40 10.43
C GLY A 110 -4.16 -3.74 11.11
N THR A 111 -3.30 -2.72 11.28
CA THR A 111 -1.90 -2.87 11.72
C THR A 111 -1.76 -3.38 13.16
N ALA A 112 -2.80 -3.18 13.98
CA ALA A 112 -2.87 -3.58 15.38
C ALA A 112 -3.57 -4.94 15.58
N SER A 113 -3.78 -5.73 14.52
CA SER A 113 -4.46 -7.02 14.64
C SER A 113 -3.74 -7.97 15.61
N PRO A 114 -4.40 -8.42 16.70
CA PRO A 114 -3.84 -9.40 17.62
C PRO A 114 -3.67 -10.78 16.97
N ILE A 115 -4.51 -11.11 15.99
CA ILE A 115 -4.43 -12.34 15.21
C ILE A 115 -3.15 -12.33 14.36
N ALA A 116 -2.91 -11.25 13.63
CA ALA A 116 -1.72 -11.12 12.78
C ALA A 116 -0.43 -11.20 13.60
N TRP A 117 -0.44 -10.65 14.83
CA TRP A 117 0.66 -10.78 15.79
C TRP A 117 0.85 -12.23 16.25
N GLN A 118 -0.24 -12.94 16.58
CA GLN A 118 -0.15 -14.34 16.97
C GLN A 118 0.40 -15.23 15.85
N LEU A 119 -0.03 -15.01 14.60
CA LEU A 119 0.43 -15.78 13.44
C LEU A 119 1.92 -15.58 13.13
N ASN A 120 2.47 -14.40 13.40
CA ASN A 120 3.84 -14.03 13.01
C ASN A 120 4.81 -13.90 14.20
N GLY A 121 4.33 -14.16 15.41
CA GLY A 121 5.11 -14.18 16.64
C GLY A 121 5.77 -12.83 16.97
N LYS A 122 7.00 -12.87 17.49
CA LYS A 122 7.76 -11.68 17.92
C LYS A 122 8.40 -10.90 16.75
N ARG A 123 8.03 -11.18 15.50
CA ARG A 123 8.62 -10.50 14.34
C ARG A 123 8.00 -9.11 14.20
N ALA A 124 8.78 -8.09 14.55
CA ALA A 124 8.42 -6.70 14.22
C ALA A 124 8.39 -6.48 12.71
N PHE A 125 7.72 -5.41 12.28
CA PHE A 125 7.82 -4.93 10.90
C PHE A 125 9.27 -4.55 10.57
N ASP A 126 9.68 -4.72 9.32
CA ASP A 126 11.05 -4.42 8.89
C ASP A 126 11.29 -2.89 8.80
N SER A 127 10.23 -2.11 8.65
CA SER A 127 10.21 -0.66 8.69
C SER A 127 8.83 -0.12 9.09
N VAL A 128 8.79 1.14 9.53
CA VAL A 128 7.55 1.89 9.72
C VAL A 128 7.69 3.27 9.12
N CYS A 129 6.56 3.88 8.81
CA CYS A 129 6.47 5.27 8.39
C CYS A 129 5.63 6.03 9.42
N PRO A 130 6.28 6.63 10.44
CA PRO A 130 5.64 7.57 11.33
C PRO A 130 5.09 8.72 10.49
N THR A 131 3.79 8.99 10.64
CA THR A 131 3.06 9.97 9.83
C THR A 131 2.23 10.85 10.76
N VAL A 132 2.30 12.15 10.55
CA VAL A 132 1.43 13.16 11.17
C VAL A 132 0.87 14.08 10.09
N GLY A 133 -0.13 14.89 10.42
CA GLY A 133 -0.76 15.73 9.43
C GLY A 133 -2.06 16.34 9.88
N ALA A 134 -2.71 17.06 8.98
CA ALA A 134 -4.01 17.65 9.21
C ALA A 134 -4.79 17.89 7.93
N VAL A 135 -6.12 17.88 8.05
CA VAL A 135 -7.01 18.50 7.07
C VAL A 135 -7.27 19.94 7.54
N ILE A 136 -7.00 20.89 6.65
CA ILE A 136 -7.19 22.33 6.87
C ILE A 136 -8.20 22.83 5.83
N ASP A 137 -9.24 23.54 6.27
CA ASP A 137 -10.38 23.98 5.45
C ASP A 137 -10.37 25.50 5.26
N GLY A 138 -9.33 26.00 4.59
CA GLY A 138 -9.11 27.43 4.35
C GLY A 138 -8.24 28.14 5.40
N GLY A 139 -8.20 29.47 5.29
CA GLY A 139 -7.31 30.35 6.09
C GLY A 139 -5.97 30.67 5.43
N PHE A 140 -5.65 30.02 4.30
CA PHE A 140 -4.51 30.39 3.46
C PHE A 140 -4.80 31.69 2.69
N GLU A 141 -3.78 32.55 2.56
CA GLU A 141 -3.91 33.79 1.80
C GLU A 141 -4.06 33.50 0.29
N GLU A 142 -4.77 34.36 -0.42
CA GLU A 142 -5.03 34.19 -1.85
C GLU A 142 -3.71 34.17 -2.65
N GLY A 143 -3.59 33.22 -3.58
CA GLY A 143 -2.41 33.05 -4.43
C GLY A 143 -1.23 32.34 -3.76
N VAL A 144 -1.30 32.02 -2.47
CA VAL A 144 -0.29 31.18 -1.80
C VAL A 144 -0.35 29.73 -2.30
N TRP A 145 -1.55 29.26 -2.61
CA TRP A 145 -1.77 27.90 -3.10
C TRP A 145 -2.82 27.85 -4.22
N ASP A 146 -2.57 26.97 -5.19
CA ASP A 146 -3.53 26.62 -6.22
C ASP A 146 -4.07 25.20 -5.97
N SER A 147 -5.35 25.11 -5.60
CA SER A 147 -6.05 23.85 -5.27
C SER A 147 -6.24 22.91 -6.48
N ASN A 148 -5.77 23.29 -7.66
CA ASN A 148 -5.68 22.40 -8.82
C ASN A 148 -4.43 21.52 -8.79
N TYR A 149 -3.49 21.74 -7.87
CA TYR A 149 -2.24 21.01 -7.80
C TYR A 149 -2.08 20.32 -6.45
N GLY A 150 -1.20 19.34 -6.36
CA GLY A 150 -0.84 18.67 -5.12
C GLY A 150 0.67 18.39 -5.07
N ASP A 151 1.19 18.16 -3.87
CA ASP A 151 2.54 17.64 -3.68
C ASP A 151 2.42 16.16 -3.35
N VAL A 152 2.83 15.30 -4.27
CA VAL A 152 2.79 13.85 -4.11
C VAL A 152 3.96 13.37 -3.26
N LEU A 153 5.16 13.89 -3.49
CA LEU A 153 6.33 13.65 -2.65
C LEU A 153 7.22 14.88 -2.67
N ASN A 154 7.28 15.61 -1.56
CA ASN A 154 8.12 16.79 -1.43
C ASN A 154 9.07 16.66 -0.23
N SER A 155 10.34 17.08 -0.36
CA SER A 155 11.13 17.40 0.83
C SER A 155 11.42 18.89 0.86
N HIS A 156 11.09 19.51 2.01
CA HIS A 156 11.31 20.93 2.25
C HIS A 156 12.79 21.24 2.58
N GLY A 157 13.50 20.25 3.13
CA GLY A 157 14.91 20.40 3.53
C GLY A 157 15.67 19.08 3.51
N ASP A 158 16.94 19.18 3.89
CA ASP A 158 17.86 18.06 4.09
C ASP A 158 17.56 17.28 5.38
N ILE A 159 18.33 16.23 5.65
CA ILE A 159 18.22 15.41 6.86
C ILE A 159 18.22 16.30 8.10
N SER A 160 17.19 16.14 8.93
CA SER A 160 17.03 16.84 10.21
C SER A 160 16.82 15.82 11.32
N ARG A 161 17.56 15.96 12.43
CA ARG A 161 17.49 15.07 13.61
C ARG A 161 17.51 13.58 13.25
N GLY A 162 18.37 13.20 12.29
CA GLY A 162 18.51 11.82 11.82
C GLY A 162 17.29 11.31 11.05
N ARG A 163 16.53 12.18 10.36
CA ARG A 163 15.36 11.82 9.56
C ARG A 163 15.34 12.63 8.27
N GLN A 164 14.93 12.02 7.17
CA GLN A 164 14.54 12.74 5.96
C GLN A 164 13.03 12.94 5.98
N LEU A 165 12.59 14.17 6.28
CA LEU A 165 11.18 14.53 6.29
C LEU A 165 10.65 14.68 4.86
N ILE A 166 9.48 14.11 4.62
CA ILE A 166 8.75 14.14 3.35
C ILE A 166 7.33 14.64 3.62
N TRP A 167 6.89 15.56 2.77
CA TRP A 167 5.59 16.19 2.76
C TRP A 167 4.74 15.65 1.62
N GLU A 168 3.46 15.50 1.93
CA GLU A 168 2.39 15.28 0.97
C GLU A 168 1.32 16.36 1.19
N LEU A 169 0.76 16.85 0.08
CA LEU A 169 -0.35 17.79 0.07
C LEU A 169 -1.36 17.40 -1.01
N PHE A 170 -2.59 17.12 -0.58
CA PHE A 170 -3.67 16.74 -1.49
C PHE A 170 -4.89 17.66 -1.33
N PRO A 171 -5.37 18.28 -2.43
CA PRO A 171 -6.66 18.96 -2.45
C PRO A 171 -7.83 18.02 -2.14
N GLY A 172 -8.67 18.42 -1.19
CA GLY A 172 -9.90 17.74 -0.77
C GLY A 172 -11.16 18.43 -1.29
N ALA A 173 -12.29 18.19 -0.62
CA ALA A 173 -13.57 18.82 -0.97
C ALA A 173 -13.51 20.33 -0.72
N ASP A 174 -14.19 21.13 -1.55
CA ASP A 174 -14.28 22.58 -1.40
C ASP A 174 -12.91 23.26 -1.25
N ASN A 175 -12.57 23.77 -0.06
CA ASN A 175 -11.30 24.43 0.26
C ASN A 175 -10.36 23.56 1.10
N GLU A 176 -10.70 22.29 1.31
CA GLU A 176 -9.89 21.38 2.10
C GLU A 176 -8.54 21.09 1.45
N LEU A 177 -7.53 21.07 2.30
CA LEU A 177 -6.19 20.64 1.98
C LEU A 177 -5.74 19.64 3.03
N THR A 178 -5.40 18.43 2.57
CA THR A 178 -4.86 17.38 3.42
C THR A 178 -3.34 17.41 3.36
N PHE A 179 -2.73 17.64 4.51
CA PHE A 179 -1.28 17.64 4.68
C PHE A 179 -0.84 16.38 5.40
N TYR A 180 0.22 15.75 4.92
CA TYR A 180 0.97 14.75 5.66
C TYR A 180 2.45 15.14 5.74
N LEU A 181 3.04 14.86 6.89
CA LEU A 181 4.48 14.86 7.11
C LEU A 181 4.85 13.47 7.61
N PHE A 182 5.81 12.84 6.94
CA PHE A 182 6.26 11.50 7.28
C PHE A 182 7.75 11.33 7.03
N HIS A 183 8.30 10.22 7.53
CA HIS A 183 9.62 9.76 7.12
C HIS A 183 9.70 8.23 7.14
N TYR A 184 10.61 7.67 6.35
CA TYR A 184 10.91 6.25 6.44
C TYR A 184 11.73 6.01 7.69
N HIS A 185 11.35 5.00 8.49
CA HIS A 185 11.92 4.77 9.80
C HIS A 185 12.26 3.30 10.05
N GLN A 186 13.40 3.07 10.69
CA GLN A 186 13.79 1.76 11.19
C GLN A 186 13.12 1.52 12.54
N VAL A 187 12.43 0.40 12.70
CA VAL A 187 11.89 -0.01 14.01
C VAL A 187 13.06 -0.30 14.96
N HIS A 188 13.25 0.56 15.98
CA HIS A 188 14.37 0.45 16.92
C HIS A 188 13.95 0.90 18.34
N PRO A 189 14.27 0.16 19.41
CA PRO A 189 13.88 0.54 20.78
C PRO A 189 14.41 1.90 21.23
N GLU A 190 15.65 2.25 20.85
CA GLU A 190 16.28 3.53 21.23
C GLU A 190 15.80 4.72 20.39
N ASN A 191 15.13 4.47 19.27
CA ASN A 191 14.55 5.50 18.40
C ASN A 191 13.19 5.00 17.91
N PRO A 192 12.12 5.16 18.71
CA PRO A 192 10.82 4.57 18.40
C PRO A 192 10.05 5.29 17.28
N GLY A 193 10.54 6.46 16.81
CA GLY A 193 9.83 7.29 15.83
C GLY A 193 8.62 7.98 16.47
N SER A 194 8.87 8.95 17.36
CA SER A 194 7.84 9.64 18.13
C SER A 194 6.92 10.49 17.24
N LEU A 195 5.61 10.20 17.26
CA LEU A 195 4.61 11.03 16.56
C LEU A 195 4.49 12.43 17.20
N LEU A 196 4.80 12.57 18.49
CA LEU A 196 4.77 13.87 19.17
C LEU A 196 5.86 14.79 18.61
N GLU A 197 7.11 14.28 18.52
CA GLU A 197 8.23 15.02 17.95
C GLU A 197 8.00 15.38 16.48
N MET A 198 7.27 14.52 15.75
CA MET A 198 6.86 14.81 14.39
C MET A 198 5.81 15.91 14.29
N TYR A 199 4.84 15.98 15.21
CA TYR A 199 3.90 17.09 15.24
C TYR A 199 4.61 18.42 15.55
N GLU A 200 5.62 18.41 16.43
CA GLU A 200 6.46 19.59 16.65
C GLU A 200 7.13 20.06 15.35
N ASP A 201 7.71 19.13 14.56
CA ASP A 201 8.26 19.45 13.24
C ASP A 201 7.17 19.98 12.30
N PHE A 202 6.01 19.33 12.25
CA PHE A 202 4.89 19.71 11.40
C PHE A 202 4.47 21.16 11.65
N PHE A 203 4.18 21.51 12.91
CA PHE A 203 3.74 22.86 13.27
C PHE A 203 4.84 23.91 13.11
N THR A 204 6.11 23.53 13.29
CA THR A 204 7.25 24.43 13.10
C THR A 204 7.48 24.75 11.62
N ILE A 205 7.36 23.75 10.74
CA ILE A 205 7.75 23.85 9.32
C ILE A 205 6.57 24.32 8.44
N LEU A 206 5.33 23.98 8.77
CA LEU A 206 4.16 24.31 7.94
C LEU A 206 4.09 25.80 7.52
N PRO A 207 4.35 26.78 8.41
CA PRO A 207 4.37 28.20 8.03
C PRO A 207 5.40 28.53 6.95
N GLU A 208 6.55 27.86 6.95
CA GLU A 208 7.60 28.06 5.94
C GLU A 208 7.26 27.32 4.64
N TYR A 209 6.85 26.06 4.75
CA TYR A 209 6.48 25.20 3.63
C TYR A 209 5.33 25.79 2.81
N ARG A 210 4.31 26.38 3.47
CA ARG A 210 3.12 26.93 2.81
C ARG A 210 2.89 28.41 3.03
N ARG A 211 3.85 29.16 3.56
CA ARG A 211 3.75 30.63 3.70
C ARG A 211 2.42 31.05 4.36
N CYS A 212 2.05 30.38 5.44
CA CYS A 212 0.75 30.56 6.08
C CYS A 212 0.88 31.08 7.51
N ASP A 213 -0.16 31.79 7.95
CA ASP A 213 -0.35 32.17 9.34
C ASP A 213 -1.23 31.13 10.04
N MET A 214 -0.62 30.39 10.97
CA MET A 214 -1.25 29.27 11.68
C MET A 214 -2.53 29.67 12.43
N GLU A 215 -2.59 30.91 12.92
CA GLU A 215 -3.72 31.43 13.70
C GLU A 215 -4.95 31.70 12.82
N LYS A 216 -4.76 31.83 11.50
CA LYS A 216 -5.84 32.04 10.53
C LYS A 216 -6.38 30.73 9.94
N LEU A 217 -5.66 29.61 10.12
CA LEU A 217 -6.02 28.32 9.54
C LEU A 217 -7.25 27.71 10.22
N VAL A 218 -8.12 27.11 9.41
CA VAL A 218 -9.29 26.39 9.92
C VAL A 218 -8.96 24.90 10.02
N TRP A 219 -8.58 24.45 11.21
CA TRP A 219 -8.20 23.07 11.48
C TRP A 219 -9.44 22.17 11.54
N LYS A 220 -9.52 21.15 10.68
CA LYS A 220 -10.68 20.25 10.60
C LYS A 220 -10.43 18.90 11.25
N LYS A 221 -9.29 18.27 10.95
CA LYS A 221 -8.99 16.91 11.44
C LYS A 221 -7.50 16.70 11.56
N ALA A 222 -7.03 16.24 12.73
CA ALA A 222 -5.68 15.75 12.90
C ALA A 222 -5.54 14.35 12.28
N THR A 223 -4.40 14.06 11.65
CA THR A 223 -4.08 12.71 11.13
C THR A 223 -2.76 12.24 11.68
N PHE A 224 -2.71 11.03 12.22
CA PHE A 224 -1.46 10.47 12.73
C PHE A 224 -1.51 8.96 12.79
N GLY A 225 -0.35 8.33 12.72
CA GLY A 225 -0.21 6.89 12.88
C GLY A 225 1.10 6.34 12.35
N TYR A 226 1.20 5.02 12.39
CA TYR A 226 2.33 4.28 11.85
C TYR A 226 1.86 3.45 10.67
N ILE A 227 2.47 3.67 9.51
CA ILE A 227 2.22 2.83 8.34
C ILE A 227 3.34 1.77 8.27
N PRO A 228 3.03 0.47 8.41
CA PRO A 228 4.06 -0.55 8.43
C PRO A 228 4.58 -0.85 7.02
N GLY A 229 5.88 -1.12 6.94
CA GLY A 229 6.55 -1.64 5.75
C GLY A 229 7.17 -3.01 6.02
N HIS A 230 6.82 -3.99 5.21
CA HIS A 230 7.39 -5.33 5.28
C HIS A 230 8.25 -5.61 4.05
N PHE A 231 9.41 -6.23 4.28
CA PHE A 231 10.35 -6.60 3.24
C PHE A 231 10.15 -8.07 2.90
N SER A 232 9.20 -8.33 2.01
CA SER A 232 8.96 -9.68 1.50
C SER A 232 10.00 -10.03 0.43
N ILE A 233 10.68 -11.16 0.60
CA ILE A 233 11.60 -11.79 -0.37
C ILE A 233 10.84 -12.86 -1.17
N ARG A 234 9.92 -13.56 -0.50
CA ARG A 234 9.01 -14.55 -1.07
C ARG A 234 7.59 -14.30 -0.56
N GLY A 235 6.61 -14.81 -1.30
CA GLY A 235 5.22 -14.71 -0.89
C GLY A 235 4.94 -15.33 0.48
N SER A 236 5.70 -16.35 0.88
CA SER A 236 5.53 -17.11 2.13
C SER A 236 6.17 -16.49 3.37
N ASP A 237 6.86 -15.35 3.26
CA ASP A 237 7.65 -14.79 4.38
C ASP A 237 6.81 -14.27 5.53
N ARG A 238 5.52 -14.05 5.29
CA ARG A 238 4.52 -13.66 6.28
C ARG A 238 3.37 -14.63 6.24
N GLN A 239 3.01 -15.16 7.40
CA GLN A 239 1.83 -15.99 7.53
C GLN A 239 0.61 -15.08 7.57
N VAL A 240 -0.27 -15.24 6.59
CA VAL A 240 -1.50 -14.44 6.42
C VAL A 240 -2.75 -15.29 6.57
N ALA A 241 -2.60 -16.58 6.85
CA ALA A 241 -3.71 -17.49 7.06
C ALA A 241 -3.35 -18.65 7.98
N PHE A 242 -4.39 -19.19 8.59
CA PHE A 242 -4.45 -20.45 9.32
C PHE A 242 -5.72 -21.20 8.86
N ASP A 243 -5.97 -22.41 9.35
CA ASP A 243 -7.23 -23.09 9.09
C ASP A 243 -8.39 -22.17 9.46
N ARG A 244 -9.33 -21.98 8.52
CA ARG A 244 -10.53 -21.15 8.64
C ARG A 244 -10.28 -19.70 9.05
N LEU A 245 -9.08 -19.17 8.79
CA LEU A 245 -8.71 -17.78 9.08
C LEU A 245 -7.83 -17.19 7.98
N VAL A 246 -8.19 -16.01 7.47
CA VAL A 246 -7.37 -15.27 6.50
C VAL A 246 -7.30 -13.78 6.85
N CYS A 247 -6.10 -13.21 6.86
CA CYS A 247 -5.87 -11.78 7.03
C CYS A 247 -5.92 -11.05 5.68
N ILE A 248 -6.49 -9.84 5.66
CA ILE A 248 -6.50 -8.95 4.50
C ILE A 248 -6.10 -7.52 4.90
N GLY A 249 -5.86 -6.66 3.90
CA GLY A 249 -5.48 -5.27 4.13
C GLY A 249 -4.22 -5.13 4.99
N ASP A 250 -4.23 -4.16 5.90
CA ASP A 250 -3.06 -3.86 6.73
C ASP A 250 -2.75 -4.96 7.76
N ALA A 251 -3.72 -5.81 8.13
CA ALA A 251 -3.46 -6.99 8.98
C ALA A 251 -2.55 -8.01 8.27
N ALA A 252 -2.78 -8.21 6.96
CA ALA A 252 -1.91 -9.01 6.12
C ALA A 252 -0.56 -8.33 5.84
N SER A 253 -0.52 -7.00 5.81
CA SER A 253 0.69 -6.17 5.63
C SER A 253 1.48 -6.50 4.35
N LEU A 254 0.79 -6.66 3.22
CA LEU A 254 1.37 -7.02 1.91
C LEU A 254 1.41 -5.83 0.92
N GLN A 255 1.33 -4.60 1.41
CA GLN A 255 1.39 -3.38 0.62
C GLN A 255 2.80 -3.06 0.09
N SER A 256 2.87 -2.09 -0.82
CA SER A 256 4.13 -1.60 -1.38
C SER A 256 4.98 -0.93 -0.29
N PRO A 257 6.25 -1.35 -0.11
CA PRO A 257 7.14 -0.71 0.85
C PRO A 257 7.60 0.67 0.37
N LEU A 258 7.46 0.98 -0.93
CA LEU A 258 7.91 2.24 -1.51
C LEU A 258 6.87 3.34 -1.34
N VAL A 259 5.64 3.15 -1.80
CA VAL A 259 4.60 4.18 -1.77
C VAL A 259 3.62 4.03 -0.60
N PHE A 260 3.76 2.98 0.21
CA PHE A 260 2.96 2.71 1.41
C PHE A 260 1.43 2.75 1.23
N THR A 261 0.92 2.59 0.00
CA THR A 261 -0.51 2.64 -0.30
C THR A 261 -1.21 1.31 0.02
N GLY A 262 -1.55 1.09 1.29
CA GLY A 262 -2.29 -0.10 1.76
C GLY A 262 -3.62 -0.30 1.05
N PHE A 263 -4.48 0.74 1.07
CA PHE A 263 -5.77 0.73 0.39
C PHE A 263 -5.64 0.54 -1.13
N GLY A 264 -4.74 1.29 -1.77
CA GLY A 264 -4.50 1.18 -3.22
C GLY A 264 -4.03 -0.21 -3.64
N SER A 265 -3.17 -0.85 -2.84
CA SER A 265 -2.78 -2.25 -3.05
C SER A 265 -3.98 -3.19 -2.92
N LEU A 266 -4.80 -3.05 -1.87
CA LEU A 266 -5.98 -3.89 -1.68
C LEU A 266 -6.95 -3.78 -2.85
N VAL A 267 -7.28 -2.56 -3.29
CA VAL A 267 -8.21 -2.32 -4.41
C VAL A 267 -7.71 -2.93 -5.71
N ARG A 268 -6.41 -2.77 -6.03
CA ARG A 268 -5.80 -3.40 -7.23
C ARG A 268 -5.93 -4.93 -7.20
N ASN A 269 -5.84 -5.52 -6.01
CA ASN A 269 -5.85 -6.96 -5.79
C ASN A 269 -7.25 -7.53 -5.53
N LEU A 270 -8.26 -6.68 -5.34
CA LEU A 270 -9.61 -7.10 -4.97
C LEU A 270 -10.20 -8.15 -5.93
N PRO A 271 -10.06 -8.06 -7.27
CA PRO A 271 -10.60 -9.08 -8.16
C PRO A 271 -10.08 -10.49 -7.88
N ARG A 272 -8.76 -10.63 -7.68
CA ARG A 272 -8.16 -11.94 -7.38
C ARG A 272 -8.48 -12.43 -5.98
N LEU A 273 -8.47 -11.53 -5.00
CA LEU A 273 -8.73 -11.89 -3.60
C LEU A 273 -10.16 -12.40 -3.44
N THR A 274 -11.14 -11.67 -4.01
CA THR A 274 -12.55 -12.04 -3.93
C THR A 274 -12.83 -13.35 -4.66
N GLU A 275 -12.29 -13.57 -5.86
CA GLU A 275 -12.56 -14.80 -6.61
C GLU A 275 -11.91 -16.05 -5.97
N LEU A 276 -10.68 -15.92 -5.47
CA LEU A 276 -10.04 -17.00 -4.73
C LEU A 276 -10.85 -17.31 -3.45
N LEU A 277 -11.26 -16.28 -2.72
CA LEU A 277 -12.07 -16.44 -1.51
C LEU A 277 -13.44 -17.10 -1.80
N ASP A 278 -14.12 -16.67 -2.86
CA ASP A 278 -15.39 -17.28 -3.31
C ASP A 278 -15.20 -18.76 -3.65
N THR A 279 -14.17 -19.09 -4.43
CA THR A 279 -13.84 -20.49 -4.76
C THR A 279 -13.53 -21.31 -3.51
N ALA A 280 -12.75 -20.75 -2.57
CA ALA A 280 -12.40 -21.44 -1.34
C ALA A 280 -13.63 -21.73 -0.46
N LEU A 281 -14.52 -20.74 -0.30
CA LEU A 281 -15.77 -20.89 0.45
C LEU A 281 -16.74 -21.88 -0.21
N LYS A 282 -16.84 -21.88 -1.55
CA LYS A 282 -17.75 -22.74 -2.31
C LYS A 282 -17.40 -24.22 -2.16
N TYR A 283 -16.12 -24.56 -2.08
CA TYR A 283 -15.64 -25.95 -2.04
C TYR A 283 -14.98 -26.35 -0.71
N ASP A 284 -15.19 -25.53 0.34
CA ASP A 284 -14.61 -25.72 1.68
C ASP A 284 -13.09 -25.92 1.68
N LEU A 285 -12.37 -25.22 0.79
CA LEU A 285 -10.90 -25.19 0.74
C LEU A 285 -10.36 -24.19 1.77
N LEU A 286 -10.75 -24.38 3.03
CA LEU A 286 -10.51 -23.45 4.14
C LEU A 286 -9.37 -23.90 5.05
N ASP A 287 -8.50 -24.79 4.57
CA ASP A 287 -7.23 -25.11 5.22
C ASP A 287 -6.18 -24.00 5.03
N ALA A 288 -5.19 -23.97 5.92
CA ALA A 288 -4.12 -22.99 5.90
C ALA A 288 -3.38 -22.92 4.56
N ASP A 289 -3.15 -24.05 3.89
CA ASP A 289 -2.40 -24.08 2.63
C ASP A 289 -3.16 -23.38 1.50
N ASN A 290 -4.48 -23.59 1.41
CA ASN A 290 -5.33 -22.94 0.43
C ASN A 290 -5.57 -21.47 0.75
N LEU A 291 -5.91 -21.15 2.00
CA LEU A 291 -6.13 -19.77 2.43
C LEU A 291 -4.87 -18.90 2.29
N ASN A 292 -3.67 -19.45 2.51
CA ASN A 292 -2.43 -18.71 2.29
C ASN A 292 -2.20 -18.30 0.82
N LYS A 293 -2.89 -18.89 -0.16
CA LYS A 293 -2.81 -18.46 -1.57
C LYS A 293 -3.63 -17.18 -1.83
N ILE A 294 -4.54 -16.81 -0.94
CA ILE A 294 -5.37 -15.60 -1.02
C ILE A 294 -4.57 -14.42 -0.47
N ARG A 295 -3.73 -13.82 -1.32
CA ARG A 295 -2.82 -12.74 -0.89
C ARG A 295 -2.59 -11.66 -1.93
N ALA A 296 -2.36 -10.45 -1.45
CA ALA A 296 -2.07 -9.26 -2.26
C ALA A 296 -0.58 -9.14 -2.66
N TYR A 297 0.24 -10.17 -2.40
CA TYR A 297 1.67 -10.18 -2.72
C TYR A 297 1.94 -10.01 -4.22
N GLN A 298 2.99 -9.25 -4.57
CA GLN A 298 3.50 -9.09 -5.93
C GLN A 298 5.04 -9.05 -5.95
N SER A 299 5.67 -9.90 -6.77
CA SER A 299 7.14 -9.98 -6.85
C SER A 299 7.79 -8.70 -7.42
N ASN A 300 7.12 -7.99 -8.33
CA ASN A 300 7.62 -6.72 -8.86
C ASN A 300 7.66 -5.59 -7.81
N ILE A 301 6.86 -5.72 -6.74
CA ILE A 301 6.87 -4.80 -5.61
C ILE A 301 7.92 -5.22 -4.58
N ALA A 302 8.09 -6.53 -4.36
CA ALA A 302 9.06 -7.06 -3.40
C ALA A 302 10.46 -6.47 -3.57
N ILE A 303 10.97 -6.31 -4.79
CA ILE A 303 12.30 -5.73 -5.04
C ILE A 303 12.45 -4.25 -4.63
N THR A 304 11.35 -3.55 -4.39
CA THR A 304 11.35 -2.10 -4.13
C THR A 304 11.69 -1.76 -2.68
N TRP A 305 11.73 -2.73 -1.77
CA TRP A 305 12.04 -2.47 -0.35
C TRP A 305 13.41 -1.81 -0.12
N LEU A 306 14.37 -2.08 -1.03
CA LEU A 306 15.69 -1.47 -0.97
C LEU A 306 15.64 0.05 -1.16
N PHE A 307 14.68 0.55 -1.93
CA PHE A 307 14.47 1.99 -2.09
C PHE A 307 14.00 2.59 -0.76
N SER A 308 13.06 1.95 -0.06
CA SER A 308 12.60 2.39 1.26
C SER A 308 13.74 2.47 2.28
N LYS A 309 14.69 1.52 2.24
CA LYS A 309 15.93 1.58 3.03
C LYS A 309 16.82 2.77 2.64
N GLY A 310 16.97 3.03 1.34
CA GLY A 310 17.70 4.20 0.84
C GLY A 310 17.03 5.56 1.13
N MET A 311 15.77 5.54 1.60
CA MET A 311 14.98 6.72 2.00
C MET A 311 14.98 6.97 3.51
N MET A 312 15.52 6.06 4.32
CA MET A 312 15.62 6.24 5.77
C MET A 312 17.06 6.51 6.20
N VAL A 313 17.21 7.22 7.31
CA VAL A 313 18.49 7.30 8.00
C VAL A 313 18.54 6.16 9.02
N PRO A 314 19.51 5.23 8.95
CA PRO A 314 19.61 4.16 9.93
C PRO A 314 19.89 4.71 11.34
N THR A 315 19.26 4.11 12.35
CA THR A 315 19.44 4.55 13.74
C THR A 315 20.92 4.48 14.14
N GLY A 316 21.44 5.57 14.72
CA GLY A 316 22.83 5.69 15.14
C GLY A 316 23.83 6.04 14.03
N LYS A 317 23.40 6.20 12.78
CA LYS A 317 24.26 6.67 11.69
C LYS A 317 24.15 8.17 11.49
N PHE A 318 25.29 8.78 11.17
CA PHE A 318 25.38 10.17 10.72
C PHE A 318 25.71 10.19 9.23
N LEU A 319 24.76 10.67 8.43
CA LEU A 319 24.92 10.79 6.98
C LEU A 319 25.14 12.26 6.60
N PRO A 320 25.80 12.55 5.46
CA PRO A 320 25.80 13.89 4.90
C PRO A 320 24.37 14.42 4.75
N PRO A 321 24.06 15.68 5.12
CA PRO A 321 22.69 16.19 5.18
C PRO A 321 21.87 15.98 3.90
N GLN A 322 22.52 16.15 2.75
CA GLN A 322 21.91 16.06 1.42
C GLN A 322 21.81 14.63 0.87
N LYS A 323 22.29 13.61 1.61
CA LYS A 323 22.49 12.25 1.08
C LYS A 323 21.20 11.63 0.55
N ILE A 324 20.13 11.65 1.34
CA ILE A 324 18.85 11.03 0.97
C ILE A 324 18.21 11.80 -0.19
N ASN A 325 18.18 13.12 -0.09
CA ASN A 325 17.69 13.99 -1.17
C ASN A 325 18.46 13.81 -2.49
N SER A 326 19.78 13.60 -2.45
CA SER A 326 20.60 13.30 -3.63
C SER A 326 20.23 11.97 -4.27
N ILE A 327 19.98 10.94 -3.45
CA ILE A 327 19.48 9.63 -3.92
C ILE A 327 18.11 9.81 -4.59
N LEU A 328 17.19 10.49 -3.91
CA LEU A 328 15.82 10.70 -4.36
C LEU A 328 15.73 11.52 -5.64
N ASN A 329 16.44 12.65 -5.72
CA ASN A 329 16.50 13.45 -6.95
C ASN A 329 17.14 12.68 -8.10
N THR A 330 18.15 11.83 -7.86
CA THR A 330 18.69 10.98 -8.92
C THR A 330 17.60 10.07 -9.51
N PHE A 331 16.84 9.38 -8.66
CA PHE A 331 15.79 8.47 -9.13
C PHE A 331 14.59 9.18 -9.74
N PHE A 332 14.09 10.24 -9.11
CA PHE A 332 12.93 10.97 -9.63
C PHE A 332 13.27 11.84 -10.83
N GLY A 333 14.50 12.33 -10.94
CA GLY A 333 15.00 12.99 -12.15
C GLY A 333 14.99 12.06 -13.35
N LEU A 334 15.38 10.79 -13.17
CA LEU A 334 15.29 9.78 -14.23
C LEU A 334 13.85 9.54 -14.69
N LEU A 335 12.90 9.53 -13.75
CA LEU A 335 11.48 9.42 -14.07
C LEU A 335 10.97 10.67 -14.80
N ALA A 336 11.39 11.87 -14.38
CA ALA A 336 11.03 13.14 -15.02
C ALA A 336 11.56 13.26 -16.46
N GLU A 337 12.70 12.63 -16.75
CA GLU A 337 13.28 12.54 -18.10
C GLU A 337 12.71 11.40 -18.95
N SER A 338 11.97 10.49 -18.34
CA SER A 338 11.36 9.35 -19.04
C SER A 338 10.01 9.76 -19.63
N PRO A 339 9.46 9.00 -20.61
CA PRO A 339 8.09 9.19 -21.04
C PRO A 339 7.12 9.12 -19.85
N PRO A 340 6.06 9.95 -19.78
CA PRO A 340 5.15 10.02 -18.64
C PRO A 340 4.58 8.66 -18.23
N GLU A 341 4.30 7.78 -19.19
CA GLU A 341 3.77 6.45 -18.96
C GLU A 341 4.72 5.57 -18.12
N VAL A 342 6.04 5.78 -18.24
CA VAL A 342 7.05 5.06 -17.45
C VAL A 342 6.97 5.48 -15.98
N ALA A 343 6.90 6.79 -15.71
CA ALA A 343 6.79 7.32 -14.36
C ALA A 343 5.49 6.87 -13.69
N GLU A 344 4.37 6.99 -14.41
CA GLU A 344 3.07 6.54 -13.91
C GLU A 344 3.03 5.04 -13.63
N THR A 345 3.61 4.23 -14.52
CA THR A 345 3.65 2.78 -14.36
C THR A 345 4.50 2.40 -13.14
N PHE A 346 5.63 3.08 -12.94
CA PHE A 346 6.51 2.84 -11.80
C PHE A 346 5.85 3.21 -10.47
N ILE A 347 5.32 4.43 -10.34
CA ILE A 347 4.73 4.93 -9.09
C ILE A 347 3.45 4.17 -8.72
N LYS A 348 2.69 3.69 -9.71
CA LYS A 348 1.50 2.86 -9.47
C LYS A 348 1.81 1.37 -9.24
N ASP A 349 3.06 1.02 -8.92
CA ASP A 349 3.55 -0.35 -8.68
C ASP A 349 3.27 -1.34 -9.84
N ARG A 350 3.23 -0.83 -11.08
CA ARG A 350 2.97 -1.62 -12.30
C ARG A 350 4.22 -1.83 -13.15
N ALA A 351 5.39 -1.40 -12.67
CA ALA A 351 6.64 -1.65 -13.35
C ALA A 351 6.86 -3.14 -13.57
N ASP A 352 7.10 -3.51 -14.82
CA ASP A 352 7.57 -4.83 -15.18
C ASP A 352 9.09 -4.94 -15.04
N TRP A 353 9.62 -6.13 -15.31
CA TRP A 353 11.04 -6.40 -15.19
C TRP A 353 11.88 -5.49 -16.09
N TRP A 354 11.44 -5.24 -17.33
CA TRP A 354 12.21 -4.44 -18.26
C TRP A 354 12.29 -2.97 -17.83
N ILE A 355 11.16 -2.38 -17.44
CA ILE A 355 11.10 -1.01 -16.92
C ILE A 355 12.02 -0.89 -15.70
N PHE A 356 11.88 -1.80 -14.73
CA PHE A 356 12.69 -1.77 -13.51
C PHE A 356 14.19 -1.86 -13.80
N THR A 357 14.62 -2.89 -14.53
CA THR A 357 16.04 -3.12 -14.82
C THR A 357 16.65 -1.98 -15.64
N LYS A 358 15.89 -1.44 -16.60
CA LYS A 358 16.36 -0.29 -17.40
C LYS A 358 16.55 0.96 -16.54
N LEU A 359 15.60 1.27 -15.65
CA LEU A 359 15.70 2.41 -14.73
C LEU A 359 16.86 2.23 -13.75
N ALA A 360 17.03 1.04 -13.16
CA ALA A 360 18.13 0.74 -12.25
C ALA A 360 19.51 0.90 -12.93
N LEU A 361 19.65 0.41 -14.16
CA LEU A 361 20.89 0.58 -14.95
C LEU A 361 21.14 2.03 -15.35
N LYS A 362 20.09 2.79 -15.70
CA LYS A 362 20.23 4.23 -16.01
C LYS A 362 20.66 5.00 -14.76
N ALA A 363 20.09 4.69 -13.60
CA ALA A 363 20.46 5.28 -12.31
C ALA A 363 21.93 5.00 -11.95
N ALA A 364 22.37 3.75 -12.03
CA ALA A 364 23.74 3.37 -11.73
C ALA A 364 24.76 4.03 -12.69
N ARG A 365 24.37 4.30 -13.94
CA ARG A 365 25.22 5.01 -14.90
C ARG A 365 25.27 6.51 -14.66
N GLN A 366 24.13 7.13 -14.33
CA GLN A 366 24.06 8.58 -14.08
C GLN A 366 24.74 8.95 -12.77
N ASN A 367 24.56 8.14 -11.73
CA ASN A 367 25.18 8.33 -10.43
C ASN A 367 25.82 7.02 -9.95
N PRO A 368 27.08 6.75 -10.35
CA PRO A 368 27.79 5.54 -9.93
C PRO A 368 28.02 5.50 -8.41
N TYR A 369 27.99 6.64 -7.73
CA TYR A 369 28.11 6.69 -6.27
C TYR A 369 26.93 6.03 -5.55
N LEU A 370 25.77 5.84 -6.20
CA LEU A 370 24.66 5.09 -5.62
C LEU A 370 25.08 3.70 -5.14
N LEU A 371 25.97 3.02 -5.89
CA LEU A 371 26.47 1.69 -5.53
C LEU A 371 27.34 1.70 -4.27
N LEU A 372 27.97 2.84 -3.96
CA LEU A 372 28.74 3.02 -2.73
C LEU A 372 27.84 3.46 -1.58
N TRP A 373 26.95 4.43 -1.82
CA TRP A 373 26.03 4.94 -0.81
C TRP A 373 25.08 3.87 -0.30
N ILE A 374 24.71 2.89 -1.13
CA ILE A 374 23.82 1.82 -0.68
C ILE A 374 24.40 1.04 0.52
N LEU A 375 25.72 0.97 0.63
CA LEU A 375 26.43 0.33 1.73
C LEU A 375 26.21 1.05 3.09
N ASP A 376 25.76 2.31 3.06
CA ASP A 376 25.34 3.03 4.26
C ASP A 376 24.00 2.52 4.80
N PHE A 377 23.17 1.87 3.98
CA PHE A 377 21.79 1.51 4.33
C PHE A 377 21.56 0.01 4.51
N ILE A 378 22.39 -0.82 3.87
CA ILE A 378 22.25 -2.27 3.91
C ILE A 378 23.52 -2.97 4.37
N ASN A 379 23.34 -4.13 5.00
CA ASN A 379 24.43 -5.06 5.28
C ASN A 379 24.55 -6.15 4.19
N PHE A 380 25.59 -6.98 4.29
CA PHE A 380 25.85 -8.04 3.31
C PHE A 380 24.71 -9.07 3.21
N GLN A 381 24.07 -9.41 4.33
CA GLN A 381 22.94 -10.35 4.32
C GLN A 381 21.76 -9.72 3.57
N GLU A 382 21.42 -8.47 3.85
CA GLU A 382 20.37 -7.72 3.15
C GLU A 382 20.65 -7.61 1.64
N ALA A 383 21.91 -7.43 1.23
CA ALA A 383 22.30 -7.44 -0.18
C ALA A 383 22.02 -8.80 -0.86
N LEU A 384 22.33 -9.92 -0.18
CA LEU A 384 22.00 -11.25 -0.67
C LEU A 384 20.48 -11.49 -0.76
N LEU A 385 19.73 -11.01 0.24
CA LEU A 385 18.27 -11.10 0.26
C LEU A 385 17.63 -10.31 -0.89
N TRP A 386 18.14 -9.10 -1.17
CA TRP A 386 17.68 -8.31 -2.30
C TRP A 386 18.00 -8.99 -3.63
N THR A 387 19.21 -9.54 -3.76
CA THR A 387 19.63 -10.29 -4.96
C THR A 387 18.72 -11.49 -5.21
N SER A 388 18.37 -12.25 -4.17
CA SER A 388 17.40 -13.34 -4.23
C SER A 388 16.01 -12.85 -4.70
N SER A 389 15.55 -11.71 -4.18
CA SER A 389 14.28 -11.09 -4.59
C SER A 389 14.28 -10.72 -6.08
N TYR A 390 15.39 -10.15 -6.56
CA TYR A 390 15.56 -9.79 -7.98
C TYR A 390 15.64 -11.01 -8.89
N ILE A 391 16.32 -12.08 -8.48
CA ILE A 391 16.34 -13.36 -9.21
C ILE A 391 14.93 -13.95 -9.28
N ASN A 392 14.20 -13.98 -8.16
CA ASN A 392 12.82 -14.47 -8.14
C ASN A 392 11.94 -13.66 -9.09
N PHE A 393 12.03 -12.33 -9.07
CA PHE A 393 11.29 -11.48 -9.98
C PHE A 393 11.63 -11.73 -11.45
N THR A 394 12.92 -11.94 -11.76
CA THR A 394 13.40 -12.31 -13.10
C THR A 394 12.80 -13.64 -13.55
N LEU A 395 12.84 -14.67 -12.71
CA LEU A 395 12.27 -15.98 -13.00
C LEU A 395 10.74 -15.90 -13.19
N PHE A 396 10.02 -15.20 -12.31
CA PHE A 396 8.57 -15.00 -12.47
C PHE A 396 8.23 -14.27 -13.77
N SER A 397 9.03 -13.28 -14.16
CA SER A 397 8.83 -12.55 -15.41
C SER A 397 9.06 -13.43 -16.64
N LEU A 398 10.08 -14.31 -16.60
CA LEU A 398 10.32 -15.30 -17.64
C LEU A 398 9.19 -16.33 -17.74
N VAL A 399 8.74 -16.88 -16.61
CA VAL A 399 7.64 -17.85 -16.57
C VAL A 399 6.34 -17.20 -17.03
N SER A 400 6.04 -15.97 -16.60
CA SER A 400 4.88 -15.19 -17.07
C SER A 400 4.90 -14.98 -18.58
N TRP A 401 6.07 -14.70 -19.16
CA TRP A 401 6.23 -14.56 -20.60
C TRP A 401 6.02 -15.89 -21.34
N LEU A 402 6.63 -16.98 -20.88
CA LEU A 402 6.48 -18.32 -21.48
C LEU A 402 5.06 -18.88 -21.35
N LEU A 403 4.40 -18.62 -20.22
CA LEU A 403 3.06 -19.12 -19.88
C LEU A 403 1.99 -18.03 -20.00
N GLY A 404 2.18 -17.02 -20.84
CA GLY A 404 1.21 -15.93 -21.03
C GLY A 404 -0.17 -16.42 -21.54
N TRP A 405 -0.22 -17.61 -22.14
CA TRP A 405 -1.45 -18.28 -22.57
C TRP A 405 -2.21 -18.96 -21.42
N PHE A 406 -1.55 -19.25 -20.29
CA PHE A 406 -2.09 -20.07 -19.21
C PHE A 406 -3.32 -19.46 -18.53
N PRO A 407 -3.40 -18.14 -18.24
CA PRO A 407 -4.61 -17.56 -17.66
C PRO A 407 -5.85 -17.74 -18.55
N SER A 408 -5.70 -17.55 -19.86
CA SER A 408 -6.79 -17.74 -20.83
C SER A 408 -7.21 -19.22 -20.91
N PHE A 409 -6.24 -20.14 -20.88
CA PHE A 409 -6.49 -21.57 -20.85
C PHE A 409 -7.19 -22.02 -19.56
N ALA A 410 -6.77 -21.50 -18.40
CA ALA A 410 -7.42 -21.76 -17.12
C ALA A 410 -8.91 -21.39 -17.17
N ARG A 411 -9.26 -20.23 -17.73
CA ARG A 411 -10.66 -19.82 -17.92
C ARG A 411 -11.44 -20.75 -18.84
N TRP A 412 -10.79 -21.27 -19.88
CA TRP A 412 -11.43 -22.19 -20.81
C TRP A 412 -11.77 -23.55 -20.16
N ILE A 413 -10.90 -24.08 -19.30
CA ILE A 413 -11.13 -25.37 -18.61
C ILE A 413 -11.99 -25.25 -17.34
N GLN A 414 -12.22 -24.03 -16.83
CA GLN A 414 -12.95 -23.77 -15.59
C GLN A 414 -14.29 -24.54 -15.47
N PRO A 415 -15.21 -24.49 -16.45
CA PRO A 415 -16.53 -25.12 -16.30
C PRO A 415 -16.47 -26.64 -16.10
N TRP A 416 -15.39 -27.28 -16.57
CA TRP A 416 -15.20 -28.72 -16.45
C TRP A 416 -14.41 -29.10 -15.20
N LEU A 417 -13.36 -28.34 -14.87
CA LEU A 417 -12.42 -28.67 -13.81
C LEU A 417 -12.91 -28.25 -12.43
N GLU A 418 -13.47 -27.05 -12.30
CA GLU A 418 -13.88 -26.47 -11.01
C GLU A 418 -14.85 -27.38 -10.24
N PRO A 419 -15.93 -27.93 -10.84
CA PRO A 419 -16.88 -28.77 -10.10
C PRO A 419 -16.34 -30.19 -9.79
N ARG A 420 -15.35 -30.68 -10.56
CA ARG A 420 -14.86 -32.07 -10.46
C ARG A 420 -13.62 -32.20 -9.57
N TYR A 421 -12.73 -31.21 -9.63
CA TYR A 421 -11.44 -31.20 -8.94
C TYR A 421 -11.17 -29.81 -8.36
N PRO A 422 -11.95 -29.39 -7.34
CA PRO A 422 -11.92 -28.02 -6.84
C PRO A 422 -10.55 -27.60 -6.28
N SER A 423 -9.84 -28.48 -5.58
CA SER A 423 -8.49 -28.17 -5.06
C SER A 423 -7.47 -27.95 -6.18
N LEU A 424 -7.54 -28.74 -7.24
CA LEU A 424 -6.67 -28.57 -8.42
C LEU A 424 -7.04 -27.29 -9.17
N TRP A 425 -8.34 -27.02 -9.34
CA TRP A 425 -8.81 -25.77 -9.93
C TRP A 425 -8.33 -24.56 -9.14
N PHE A 426 -8.48 -24.57 -7.81
CA PHE A 426 -8.04 -23.49 -6.95
C PHE A 426 -6.52 -23.24 -7.08
N TRP A 427 -5.73 -24.30 -7.14
CA TRP A 427 -4.29 -24.18 -7.41
C TRP A 427 -4.02 -23.56 -8.78
N ILE A 428 -4.70 -23.99 -9.84
CA ILE A 428 -4.57 -23.41 -11.19
C ILE A 428 -4.96 -21.93 -11.19
N LEU A 429 -6.08 -21.58 -10.54
CA LEU A 429 -6.59 -20.22 -10.44
C LEU A 429 -5.60 -19.31 -9.72
N ALA A 430 -5.08 -19.73 -8.55
CA ALA A 430 -4.08 -18.99 -7.80
C ALA A 430 -2.80 -18.75 -8.62
N ASN A 431 -2.31 -19.77 -9.35
CA ASN A 431 -1.13 -19.63 -10.20
C ASN A 431 -1.40 -18.78 -11.45
N SER A 432 -2.61 -18.83 -12.02
CA SER A 432 -2.99 -17.96 -13.14
C SER A 432 -2.93 -16.49 -12.73
N TYR A 433 -3.35 -16.15 -11.51
CA TYR A 433 -3.22 -14.82 -10.95
C TYR A 433 -1.78 -14.44 -10.62
N ALA A 434 -0.99 -15.37 -10.09
CA ALA A 434 0.43 -15.13 -9.83
C ALA A 434 1.18 -14.73 -11.11
N LEU A 435 0.89 -15.37 -12.25
CA LEU A 435 1.54 -15.06 -13.53
C LEU A 435 1.24 -13.66 -14.06
N THR A 436 0.16 -13.02 -13.62
CA THR A 436 -0.22 -11.67 -14.09
C THR A 436 0.08 -10.61 -13.03
N TYR A 437 -0.36 -10.82 -11.78
CA TYR A 437 -0.20 -9.86 -10.70
C TYR A 437 1.25 -9.72 -10.22
N ASN A 438 2.05 -10.81 -10.16
CA ASN A 438 3.44 -10.72 -9.66
C ASN A 438 4.39 -9.95 -10.59
N VAL A 439 3.96 -9.66 -11.81
CA VAL A 439 4.75 -8.96 -12.84
C VAL A 439 4.15 -7.60 -13.22
N GLY A 440 3.28 -7.04 -12.37
CA GLY A 440 2.70 -5.71 -12.58
C GLY A 440 1.57 -5.65 -13.61
N LYS A 441 0.98 -6.79 -14.01
CA LYS A 441 -0.07 -6.89 -15.03
C LYS A 441 -1.39 -7.40 -14.44
N PRO A 442 -2.04 -6.68 -13.49
CA PRO A 442 -3.29 -7.13 -12.90
C PRO A 442 -4.39 -7.26 -13.98
N GLN A 443 -5.18 -8.34 -13.94
CA GLN A 443 -6.34 -8.50 -14.80
C GLN A 443 -7.58 -7.94 -14.12
N MET A 444 -8.23 -6.99 -14.78
CA MET A 444 -9.46 -6.33 -14.30
C MET A 444 -10.75 -7.05 -14.75
N ASN A 445 -10.64 -8.26 -15.31
CA ASN A 445 -11.80 -9.06 -15.71
C ASN A 445 -12.49 -9.67 -14.49
N PHE A 446 -13.15 -8.83 -13.70
CA PHE A 446 -13.94 -9.23 -12.56
C PHE A 446 -15.37 -9.56 -13.01
N LYS A 447 -15.77 -10.83 -12.87
CA LYS A 447 -17.16 -11.25 -12.97
C LYS A 447 -17.50 -12.02 -11.71
N LEU A 448 -18.07 -11.35 -10.71
CA LEU A 448 -18.88 -12.06 -9.73
C LEU A 448 -20.05 -12.68 -10.50
N GLN A 449 -20.11 -14.00 -10.58
CA GLN A 449 -21.35 -14.66 -10.99
C GLN A 449 -22.43 -14.19 -10.03
N LYS A 450 -23.54 -13.67 -10.56
CA LYS A 450 -24.72 -13.41 -9.73
C LYS A 450 -25.19 -14.76 -9.19
N SER A 451 -24.90 -15.06 -7.94
CA SER A 451 -25.51 -16.18 -7.22
C SER A 451 -26.67 -15.67 -6.37
N PHE A 452 -27.82 -16.33 -6.56
CA PHE A 452 -29.07 -16.26 -5.78
C PHE A 452 -30.00 -15.07 -6.04
N GLN A 453 -30.83 -15.20 -7.09
CA GLN A 453 -32.25 -14.89 -6.91
C GLN A 453 -32.85 -16.08 -6.14
N SER A 454 -33.13 -15.90 -4.85
CA SER A 454 -33.99 -16.81 -4.11
C SER A 454 -35.41 -16.66 -4.66
N GLY A 455 -35.93 -17.72 -5.27
CA GLY A 455 -37.37 -17.93 -5.44
C GLY A 455 -38.00 -18.44 -4.16
#